data_AF-A0A0S8AGY7-F1
#
_entry.id   AF-A0A0S8AGY7-F1
#
_cell.length_a   1.000
_cell.length_b   1.000
_cell.length_c   1.000
_cell.angle_alpha   90.00
_cell.angle_beta   90.00
_cell.angle_gamma   90.00
#
_symmetry.space_group_name_H-M   'P 1'
#
loop_
_entity.id
_entity.type
_entity.pdbx_description
1 polymer ?
#
loop_
_entity_poly.entity_id
_entity_poly.type
_entity_poly.pdbx_seq_one_letter_code
_entity_poly.pdbx_strand_id
1 'polypeptide(L)'
;MRSLEILHDILVAGSDFALCSQRVRRFFDRTMLIRYDKVHITENESINGTDSNFQKRIGEGLAANHEILAAFLANLKEEGFASLDDLQSLGKGYLSKILHTIAHLQDGFIGIDSRFYNLEEDSHGISRSLQQKIGLAPQNYWILRVRGLIDSAGADPLDALRTFERGAEVKTVNGQAAKF
;
A
#
# COMPACT_ATOMS: atom_id res chain seq x y z
N MET A 1 22.73 5.89 -8.02
CA MET A 1 21.32 6.26 -7.76
C MET A 1 20.76 5.25 -6.79
N ARG A 2 20.09 5.67 -5.70
CA ARG A 2 19.38 4.74 -4.82
C ARG A 2 17.94 4.68 -5.30
N SER A 3 17.51 3.54 -5.84
CA SER A 3 16.11 3.28 -6.16
C SER A 3 15.45 2.66 -4.94
N LEU A 4 14.26 3.15 -4.57
CA LEU A 4 13.42 2.47 -3.59
C LEU A 4 12.63 1.39 -4.29
N GLU A 5 12.70 0.17 -3.77
CA GLU A 5 11.93 -0.97 -4.25
C GLU A 5 10.79 -1.26 -3.28
N ILE A 6 9.57 -1.35 -3.81
CA ILE A 6 8.37 -1.73 -3.07
C ILE A 6 7.84 -3.04 -3.65
N LEU A 7 7.49 -3.97 -2.76
CA LEU A 7 7.01 -5.30 -3.12
C LEU A 7 5.52 -5.46 -2.83
N HIS A 8 4.77 -5.90 -3.83
CA HIS A 8 3.36 -6.27 -3.70
C HIS A 8 3.12 -7.71 -4.11
N ASP A 9 2.18 -8.36 -3.45
CA ASP A 9 1.46 -9.51 -3.98
C ASP A 9 0.11 -9.06 -4.50
N ILE A 10 -0.13 -9.24 -5.80
CA ILE A 10 -1.38 -8.84 -6.43
C ILE A 10 -2.17 -10.11 -6.79
N LEU A 11 -3.30 -10.33 -6.12
CA LEU A 11 -4.26 -11.36 -6.48
C LEU A 11 -5.06 -10.89 -7.70
N VAL A 12 -5.10 -11.72 -8.74
CA VAL A 12 -5.78 -11.43 -10.00
C VAL A 12 -6.31 -12.72 -10.61
N ALA A 13 -7.46 -12.64 -11.27
CA ALA A 13 -8.05 -13.74 -12.03
C ALA A 13 -7.49 -13.78 -13.48
N GLY A 14 -7.28 -14.98 -14.01
CA GLY A 14 -6.86 -15.18 -15.39
C GLY A 14 -6.40 -16.60 -15.63
N SER A 15 -6.43 -17.00 -16.91
CA SER A 15 -6.05 -18.34 -17.37
C SER A 15 -4.56 -18.64 -17.24
N ASP A 16 -3.72 -17.61 -17.30
CA ASP A 16 -2.27 -17.75 -17.40
C ASP A 16 -1.56 -16.50 -16.89
N PHE A 17 -0.25 -16.65 -16.64
CA PHE A 17 0.60 -15.59 -16.13
C PHE A 17 0.65 -14.36 -17.05
N ALA A 18 0.63 -14.54 -18.37
CA ALA A 18 0.77 -13.44 -19.32
C ALA A 18 -0.46 -12.52 -19.28
N LEU A 19 -1.67 -13.10 -19.29
CA LEU A 19 -2.92 -12.36 -19.17
C LEU A 19 -3.01 -11.64 -17.82
N CYS A 20 -2.70 -12.34 -16.72
CA CYS A 20 -2.68 -11.76 -15.38
C CYS A 20 -1.69 -10.58 -15.31
N SER A 21 -0.48 -10.75 -15.83
CA SER A 21 0.55 -9.71 -15.87
C SER A 21 0.11 -8.48 -16.65
N GLN A 22 -0.56 -8.66 -17.79
CA GLN A 22 -1.08 -7.54 -18.56
C GLN A 22 -2.15 -6.76 -17.78
N ARG A 23 -3.05 -7.46 -17.07
CA ARG A 23 -4.07 -6.81 -16.23
C ARG A 23 -3.43 -5.99 -15.11
N VAL A 24 -2.44 -6.55 -14.41
CA VAL A 24 -1.73 -5.85 -13.33
C VAL A 24 -0.94 -4.64 -13.85
N ARG A 25 -0.26 -4.76 -15.00
CA ARG A 25 0.41 -3.61 -15.64
C ARG A 25 -0.59 -2.50 -15.97
N ARG A 26 -1.71 -2.85 -16.62
CA ARG A 26 -2.76 -1.89 -16.96
C ARG A 26 -3.33 -1.19 -15.72
N PHE A 27 -3.44 -1.91 -14.60
CA PHE A 27 -3.84 -1.32 -13.33
C PHE A 27 -2.85 -0.24 -12.87
N PHE A 28 -1.55 -0.55 -12.83
CA PHE A 28 -0.52 0.43 -12.46
C PHE A 28 -0.37 1.58 -13.46
N ASP A 29 -0.59 1.35 -14.74
CA ASP A 29 -0.55 2.41 -15.77
C ASP A 29 -1.71 3.41 -15.63
N ARG A 30 -2.83 3.00 -15.03
CA ARG A 30 -4.07 3.79 -14.93
C ARG A 30 -4.30 4.38 -13.55
N THR A 31 -3.82 3.74 -12.50
CA THR A 31 -4.01 4.25 -11.14
C THR A 31 -3.25 5.56 -10.97
N MET A 32 -3.91 6.53 -10.35
CA MET A 32 -3.31 7.82 -10.01
C MET A 32 -2.80 7.86 -8.56
N LEU A 33 -3.07 6.80 -7.80
CA LEU A 33 -2.82 6.72 -6.36
C LEU A 33 -1.38 6.42 -6.04
N ILE A 34 -0.74 5.59 -6.88
CA ILE A 34 0.66 5.24 -6.77
C ILE A 34 1.31 5.29 -8.15
N ARG A 35 2.51 5.87 -8.21
CA ARG A 35 3.29 5.97 -9.44
C ARG A 35 4.67 5.40 -9.20
N TYR A 36 4.97 4.34 -9.92
CA TYR A 36 6.30 3.76 -10.01
C TYR A 36 6.94 4.19 -11.33
N ASP A 37 8.23 4.48 -11.30
CA ASP A 37 9.01 4.71 -12.52
C ASP A 37 9.10 3.42 -13.35
N LYS A 38 9.16 2.27 -12.66
CA LYS A 38 9.18 0.94 -13.28
C LYS A 38 8.36 -0.06 -12.48
N VAL A 39 7.62 -0.91 -13.19
CA VAL A 39 6.88 -2.04 -12.62
C VAL A 39 7.39 -3.34 -13.22
N HIS A 40 7.97 -4.18 -12.38
CA HIS A 40 8.47 -5.51 -12.74
C HIS A 40 7.59 -6.59 -12.14
N ILE A 41 7.13 -7.52 -12.96
CA ILE A 41 6.33 -8.67 -12.53
C ILE A 41 7.16 -9.92 -12.81
N THR A 42 7.36 -10.76 -11.80
CA THR A 42 8.31 -11.90 -11.88
C THR A 42 7.55 -13.22 -11.84
N GLU A 43 7.58 -13.98 -12.93
CA GLU A 43 6.85 -15.25 -13.06
C GLU A 43 7.31 -16.29 -12.02
N ASN A 44 8.63 -16.46 -11.86
CA ASN A 44 9.21 -17.44 -10.92
C ASN A 44 8.90 -17.15 -9.44
N GLU A 45 8.42 -15.96 -9.11
CA GLU A 45 8.02 -15.58 -7.75
C GLU A 45 6.50 -15.41 -7.61
N SER A 46 5.79 -15.62 -8.72
CA SER A 46 4.33 -15.61 -8.80
C SER A 46 3.82 -17.04 -8.68
N ILE A 47 2.61 -17.20 -8.18
CA ILE A 47 2.03 -18.52 -7.94
C ILE A 47 0.60 -18.58 -8.47
N ASN A 48 0.27 -19.71 -9.10
CA ASN A 48 -1.09 -20.03 -9.52
C ASN A 48 -1.90 -20.60 -8.33
N GLY A 49 -3.22 -20.47 -8.37
CA GLY A 49 -4.12 -20.99 -7.34
C GLY A 49 -4.03 -22.49 -7.10
N THR A 50 -3.50 -23.27 -8.05
CA THR A 50 -3.26 -24.70 -7.87
C THR A 50 -1.98 -25.02 -7.10
N ASP A 51 -1.11 -24.04 -6.85
CA ASP A 51 0.10 -24.23 -6.04
C ASP A 51 -0.27 -24.46 -4.57
N SER A 52 0.39 -25.42 -3.91
CA SER A 52 0.11 -25.76 -2.51
C SER A 52 0.40 -24.61 -1.53
N ASN A 53 1.25 -23.65 -1.92
CA ASN A 53 1.56 -22.47 -1.12
C ASN A 53 0.60 -21.30 -1.36
N PHE A 54 -0.36 -21.41 -2.29
CA PHE A 54 -1.23 -20.30 -2.66
C PHE A 54 -1.99 -19.69 -1.49
N GLN A 55 -2.67 -20.53 -0.70
CA GLN A 55 -3.41 -20.08 0.48
C GLN A 55 -2.49 -19.51 1.57
N LYS A 56 -1.30 -20.09 1.73
CA LYS A 56 -0.28 -19.57 2.65
C LYS A 56 0.16 -18.17 2.22
N ARG A 57 0.42 -17.94 0.94
CA ARG A 57 0.82 -16.64 0.39
C ARG A 57 -0.23 -15.56 0.60
N ILE A 58 -1.51 -15.91 0.41
CA ILE A 58 -2.64 -15.02 0.76
C ILE A 58 -2.58 -14.67 2.25
N GLY A 59 -2.51 -15.69 3.11
CA GLY A 59 -2.49 -15.49 4.56
C GLY A 59 -1.35 -14.59 5.02
N GLU A 60 -0.13 -14.81 4.51
CA GLU A 60 1.03 -13.96 4.78
C GLU A 60 0.83 -12.51 4.33
N GLY A 61 0.28 -12.31 3.12
CA GLY A 61 0.02 -10.98 2.58
C GLY A 61 -1.03 -10.20 3.39
N LEU A 62 -2.12 -10.87 3.77
CA LEU A 62 -3.17 -10.29 4.61
C LEU A 62 -2.64 -9.98 6.02
N ALA A 63 -1.87 -10.88 6.62
CA ALA A 63 -1.24 -10.66 7.92
C ALA A 63 -0.31 -9.43 7.89
N ALA A 64 0.52 -9.30 6.86
CA ALA A 64 1.41 -8.15 6.71
C ALA A 64 0.64 -6.82 6.58
N ASN A 65 -0.47 -6.78 5.83
CA ASN A 65 -1.33 -5.59 5.79
C ASN A 65 -1.90 -5.24 7.18
N HIS A 66 -2.35 -6.26 7.93
CA HIS A 66 -2.86 -6.05 9.29
C HIS A 66 -1.77 -5.57 10.27
N GLU A 67 -0.55 -6.07 10.16
CA GLU A 67 0.59 -5.64 10.99
C GLU A 67 0.91 -4.16 10.77
N ILE A 68 0.91 -3.71 9.51
CA ILE A 68 1.12 -2.30 9.16
C ILE A 68 0.00 -1.42 9.75
N LEU A 69 -1.25 -1.83 9.58
CA LEU A 69 -2.40 -1.13 10.16
C LEU A 69 -2.30 -1.05 11.69
N ALA A 70 -1.93 -2.15 12.35
CA ALA A 70 -1.76 -2.20 13.79
C ALA A 70 -0.64 -1.26 14.27
N ALA A 71 0.47 -1.18 13.52
CA ALA A 71 1.58 -0.27 13.82
C ALA A 71 1.15 1.20 13.70
N PHE A 72 0.40 1.56 12.66
CA PHE A 72 -0.14 2.91 12.49
C PHE A 72 -1.13 3.30 13.60
N LEU A 73 -2.03 2.38 14.00
CA LEU A 73 -2.95 2.61 15.11
C LEU A 73 -2.21 2.75 16.45
N ALA A 74 -1.17 1.94 16.67
CA ALA A 74 -0.33 2.05 17.86
C ALA A 74 0.38 3.41 17.93
N ASN A 75 0.92 3.89 16.80
CA ASN A 75 1.55 5.20 16.74
C ASN A 75 0.57 6.34 17.06
N LEU A 76 -0.64 6.33 16.48
CA LEU A 76 -1.68 7.31 16.83
C LEU A 76 -1.99 7.30 18.33
N LYS A 77 -2.08 6.12 18.92
CA LYS A 77 -2.36 5.96 20.35
C LYS A 77 -1.23 6.48 21.24
N GLU A 78 0.03 6.22 20.87
CA GLU A 78 1.21 6.73 21.58
C GLU A 78 1.27 8.26 21.57
N GLU A 79 0.75 8.88 20.49
CA GLU A 79 0.65 10.33 20.32
C GLU A 79 -0.63 10.93 20.93
N GLY A 80 -1.38 10.14 21.70
CA GLY A 80 -2.54 10.61 22.47
C GLY A 80 -3.90 10.48 21.79
N PHE A 81 -3.99 9.90 20.59
CA PHE A 81 -5.25 9.65 19.88
C PHE A 81 -5.79 8.26 20.22
N ALA A 82 -6.53 8.15 21.33
CA ALA A 82 -7.02 6.87 21.87
C ALA A 82 -8.48 6.57 21.48
N SER A 83 -9.20 7.56 20.96
CA SER A 83 -10.62 7.49 20.62
C SER A 83 -10.93 8.26 19.33
N LEU A 84 -12.12 8.03 18.76
CA LEU A 84 -12.58 8.78 17.60
C LEU A 84 -12.82 10.26 17.92
N ASP A 85 -13.13 10.61 19.17
CA ASP A 85 -13.34 11.99 19.59
C ASP A 85 -12.06 12.82 19.49
N ASP A 86 -10.90 12.20 19.72
CA ASP A 86 -9.59 12.87 19.65
C ASP A 86 -9.30 13.39 18.24
N LEU A 87 -9.90 12.78 17.20
CA LEU A 87 -9.73 13.19 15.80
C LEU A 87 -10.23 14.62 15.54
N GLN A 88 -11.12 15.17 16.37
CA GLN A 88 -11.57 16.57 16.24
C GLN A 88 -10.41 17.56 16.45
N SER A 89 -9.43 17.18 17.25
CA SER A 89 -8.24 18.00 17.55
C SER A 89 -7.07 17.73 16.59
N LEU A 90 -7.22 16.77 15.67
CA LEU A 90 -6.15 16.33 14.79
C LEU A 90 -5.79 17.44 13.78
N GLY A 91 -4.65 18.08 14.04
CA GLY A 91 -4.09 19.07 13.13
C GLY A 91 -3.55 18.45 11.84
N LYS A 92 -3.34 19.28 10.83
CA LYS A 92 -2.64 18.89 9.60
C LYS A 92 -1.18 18.57 9.93
N GLY A 93 -0.69 17.42 9.49
CA GLY A 93 0.68 16.99 9.77
C GLY A 93 0.89 15.50 9.61
N TYR A 94 1.93 14.99 10.25
CA TYR A 94 2.29 13.57 10.22
C TYR A 94 1.15 12.65 10.68
N LEU A 95 0.53 12.94 11.84
CA LEU A 95 -0.55 12.10 12.38
C LEU A 95 -1.79 12.07 11.49
N SER A 96 -2.17 13.20 10.88
CA SER A 96 -3.24 13.22 9.88
C SER A 96 -2.93 12.39 8.63
N LYS A 97 -1.64 12.24 8.27
CA LYS A 97 -1.22 11.37 7.17
C LYS A 97 -1.26 9.90 7.56
N ILE A 98 -0.88 9.55 8.80
CA ILE A 98 -1.07 8.18 9.30
C ILE A 98 -2.55 7.80 9.21
N LEU A 99 -3.44 8.65 9.74
CA LEU A 99 -4.88 8.38 9.67
C LEU A 99 -5.36 8.23 8.22
N HIS A 100 -4.87 9.06 7.31
CA HIS A 100 -5.15 8.98 5.89
C HIS A 100 -4.67 7.65 5.27
N THR A 101 -3.46 7.20 5.58
CA THR A 101 -2.93 5.91 5.13
C THR A 101 -3.74 4.74 5.71
N ILE A 102 -4.14 4.80 6.98
CA ILE A 102 -5.07 3.83 7.58
C ILE A 102 -6.37 3.75 6.78
N ALA A 103 -6.95 4.91 6.46
CA ALA A 103 -8.17 4.96 5.66
C ALA A 103 -7.96 4.33 4.27
N HIS A 104 -6.82 4.59 3.62
CA HIS A 104 -6.47 3.94 2.34
C HIS A 104 -6.37 2.42 2.43
N LEU A 105 -5.70 1.90 3.46
CA LEU A 105 -5.59 0.47 3.68
C LEU A 105 -6.94 -0.19 4.00
N GLN A 106 -7.88 0.54 4.60
CA GLN A 106 -9.23 0.03 4.87
C GLN A 106 -10.16 0.13 3.65
N ASP A 107 -10.04 1.21 2.87
CA ASP A 107 -10.91 1.50 1.72
C ASP A 107 -10.48 0.74 0.45
N GLY A 108 -9.31 0.09 0.46
CA GLY A 108 -8.83 -0.69 -0.69
C GLY A 108 -8.03 0.14 -1.70
N PHE A 109 -7.40 1.23 -1.25
CA PHE A 109 -6.50 1.99 -2.08
C PHE A 109 -5.07 1.45 -1.99
N ILE A 110 -4.54 0.99 -3.14
CA ILE A 110 -3.16 0.55 -3.20
C ILE A 110 -2.21 1.73 -2.92
N GLY A 111 -1.27 1.50 -2.00
CA GLY A 111 -0.20 2.42 -1.65
C GLY A 111 1.13 1.68 -1.48
N ILE A 112 2.18 2.42 -1.14
CA ILE A 112 3.51 1.85 -0.89
C ILE A 112 3.50 0.87 0.31
N ASP A 113 2.56 1.07 1.23
CA ASP A 113 2.38 0.27 2.44
C ASP A 113 1.51 -0.98 2.21
N SER A 114 1.00 -1.19 0.99
CA SER A 114 0.12 -2.31 0.67
C SER A 114 0.93 -3.56 0.34
N ARG A 115 1.07 -4.51 1.26
CA ARG A 115 1.81 -5.75 0.97
C ARG A 115 1.02 -6.69 0.04
N PHE A 116 -0.28 -6.80 0.26
CA PHE A 116 -1.22 -7.59 -0.53
C PHE A 116 -2.33 -6.71 -1.09
N TYR A 117 -2.70 -6.96 -2.35
CA TYR A 117 -3.81 -6.29 -3.01
C TYR A 117 -4.63 -7.29 -3.83
N ASN A 118 -5.94 -7.22 -3.69
CA ASN A 118 -6.90 -8.00 -4.44
C ASN A 118 -7.49 -7.15 -5.55
N LEU A 119 -7.02 -7.38 -6.77
CA LEU A 119 -7.44 -6.65 -7.97
C LEU A 119 -8.86 -7.01 -8.41
N GLU A 120 -9.43 -8.13 -7.95
CA GLU A 120 -10.79 -8.54 -8.33
C GLU A 120 -11.87 -7.82 -7.51
N GLU A 121 -11.51 -7.28 -6.35
CA GLU A 121 -12.44 -6.58 -5.45
C GLU A 121 -11.93 -5.19 -5.07
N ASP A 122 -10.88 -4.70 -5.73
CA ASP A 122 -10.20 -3.43 -5.45
C ASP A 122 -9.97 -3.22 -3.94
N SER A 123 -9.39 -4.21 -3.26
CA SER A 123 -9.30 -4.21 -1.79
C SER A 123 -8.02 -4.85 -1.24
N HIS A 124 -7.78 -4.66 0.06
CA HIS A 124 -6.71 -5.33 0.81
C HIS A 124 -7.13 -6.65 1.45
N GLY A 125 -8.39 -7.05 1.24
CA GLY A 125 -8.98 -8.27 1.77
C GLY A 125 -9.44 -9.22 0.68
N ILE A 126 -10.09 -10.31 1.09
CA ILE A 126 -10.76 -11.24 0.18
C ILE A 126 -12.12 -11.57 0.77
N SER A 127 -13.19 -11.27 0.03
CA SER A 127 -14.54 -11.60 0.48
C SER A 127 -14.74 -13.13 0.54
N ARG A 128 -15.73 -13.56 1.33
CA ARG A 128 -16.14 -14.98 1.37
C ARG A 128 -16.56 -15.49 0.00
N SER A 129 -17.20 -14.64 -0.81
CA SER A 129 -17.63 -15.02 -2.16
C SER A 129 -16.43 -15.28 -3.08
N LEU A 130 -15.41 -14.42 -3.03
CA LEU A 130 -14.20 -14.62 -3.83
C LEU A 130 -13.40 -15.84 -3.35
N GLN A 131 -13.28 -16.06 -2.04
CA GLN A 131 -12.66 -17.28 -1.50
C GLN A 131 -13.33 -18.55 -2.05
N GLN A 132 -14.66 -18.58 -2.12
CA GLN A 132 -15.40 -19.70 -2.70
C GLN A 132 -15.11 -19.87 -4.20
N LYS A 133 -15.09 -18.77 -4.97
CA LYS A 133 -14.75 -18.82 -6.40
C LYS A 133 -13.33 -19.34 -6.65
N ILE A 134 -12.37 -18.90 -5.84
CA ILE A 134 -10.99 -19.40 -5.86
C ILE A 134 -10.96 -20.90 -5.56
N GLY A 135 -11.69 -21.36 -4.55
CA GLY A 135 -11.76 -22.78 -4.20
C GLY A 135 -12.37 -23.66 -5.30
N LEU A 136 -13.33 -23.13 -6.07
CA LEU A 136 -13.99 -23.87 -7.16
C LEU A 136 -13.14 -23.93 -8.43
N ALA A 137 -12.35 -22.91 -8.72
CA ALA A 137 -11.54 -22.82 -9.93
C ALA A 137 -10.15 -22.21 -9.65
N PRO A 138 -9.31 -22.86 -8.84
CA PRO A 138 -8.03 -22.32 -8.40
C PRO A 138 -7.08 -21.99 -9.57
N GLN A 139 -7.13 -22.78 -10.65
CA GLN A 139 -6.32 -22.56 -11.84
C GLN A 139 -6.55 -21.19 -12.51
N ASN A 140 -7.68 -20.55 -12.24
CA ASN A 140 -8.05 -19.26 -12.80
C ASN A 140 -7.61 -18.07 -11.94
N TYR A 141 -6.80 -18.29 -10.90
CA TYR A 141 -6.33 -17.24 -10.01
C TYR A 141 -4.82 -17.29 -9.87
N TRP A 142 -4.22 -16.11 -9.76
CA TRP A 142 -2.79 -15.93 -9.63
C TRP A 142 -2.50 -14.90 -8.55
N ILE A 143 -1.41 -15.11 -7.83
CA ILE A 143 -0.77 -14.08 -7.02
C ILE A 143 0.51 -13.70 -7.74
N LEU A 144 0.54 -12.49 -8.27
CA LEU A 144 1.70 -11.98 -8.98
C LEU A 144 2.61 -11.22 -8.02
N ARG A 145 3.90 -11.57 -8.04
CA ARG A 145 4.92 -10.76 -7.36
C ARG A 145 5.26 -9.54 -8.21
N VAL A 146 4.98 -8.36 -7.66
CA VAL A 146 5.23 -7.08 -8.31
C VAL A 146 6.29 -6.30 -7.53
N ARG A 147 7.29 -5.80 -8.25
CA ARG A 147 8.31 -4.84 -7.81
C ARG A 147 8.02 -3.48 -8.44
N GLY A 148 7.63 -2.52 -7.62
CA GLY A 148 7.57 -1.11 -7.99
C GLY A 148 8.89 -0.43 -7.65
N LEU A 149 9.51 0.26 -8.62
CA LEU A 149 10.73 1.03 -8.41
C LEU A 149 10.42 2.53 -8.45
N ILE A 150 10.95 3.25 -7.47
CA ILE A 150 10.96 4.72 -7.42
C ILE A 150 12.41 5.17 -7.50
N ASP A 151 12.80 5.76 -8.63
CA ASP A 151 14.13 6.28 -8.90
C ASP A 151 14.32 7.62 -8.19
N SER A 152 15.30 7.70 -7.28
CA SER A 152 15.61 8.97 -6.63
C SER A 152 16.57 9.80 -7.50
N ALA A 153 16.16 11.01 -7.87
CA ALA A 153 16.99 11.99 -8.57
C ALA A 153 17.99 12.69 -7.61
N GLY A 154 18.67 11.94 -6.73
CA GLY A 154 19.78 12.44 -5.91
C GLY A 154 19.46 12.82 -4.45
N ALA A 155 18.20 12.90 -4.04
CA ALA A 155 17.80 12.88 -2.63
C ALA A 155 17.55 11.43 -2.17
N ASP A 156 17.56 11.13 -0.87
CA ASP A 156 17.12 9.81 -0.39
C ASP A 156 15.70 9.55 -0.95
N PRO A 157 15.41 8.41 -1.61
CA PRO A 157 14.03 8.14 -2.05
C PRO A 157 13.04 8.10 -0.89
N LEU A 158 13.50 7.77 0.32
CA LEU A 158 12.70 7.98 1.53
C LEU A 158 12.54 9.46 1.84
N ASP A 159 13.48 10.35 1.51
CA ASP A 159 13.29 11.81 1.58
C ASP A 159 12.30 12.32 0.54
N ALA A 160 12.02 11.65 -0.57
CA ALA A 160 10.91 12.02 -1.48
C ALA A 160 9.54 11.64 -0.89
N LEU A 161 9.51 10.56 -0.10
CA LEU A 161 8.33 10.16 0.70
C LEU A 161 8.24 10.94 2.03
N ARG A 162 9.38 11.40 2.59
CA ARG A 162 9.54 12.16 3.84
C ARG A 162 9.75 13.66 3.64
N THR A 163 9.78 14.20 2.41
CA THR A 163 9.85 15.68 2.20
C THR A 163 8.61 16.37 2.76
N PHE A 164 7.59 15.57 3.06
CA PHE A 164 6.39 15.93 3.79
C PHE A 164 6.55 16.01 5.33
N GLU A 165 7.68 15.60 5.90
CA GLU A 165 7.99 15.63 7.35
C GLU A 165 8.81 16.87 7.75
N ARG A 166 9.69 17.39 6.88
CA ARG A 166 10.56 18.57 7.18
C ARG A 166 9.90 19.94 6.98
N GLY A 167 8.59 20.02 6.81
CA GLY A 167 7.85 21.29 6.79
C GLY A 167 7.64 21.93 8.16
N ALA A 168 8.10 21.30 9.24
CA ALA A 168 7.86 21.72 10.63
C ALA A 168 9.04 22.42 11.31
N GLU A 169 10.10 22.83 10.59
CA GLU A 169 11.04 23.80 11.14
C GLU A 169 10.48 25.22 11.00
N VAL A 170 9.77 25.62 12.05
CA VAL A 170 9.44 27.02 12.34
C VAL A 170 10.73 27.82 12.33
N LYS A 171 10.91 28.68 11.31
CA LYS A 171 11.83 29.81 11.41
C LYS A 171 11.30 30.74 12.50
N THR A 172 11.75 30.56 13.74
CA THR A 172 11.75 31.63 14.73
C THR A 172 12.81 32.65 14.30
N VAL A 173 12.38 33.69 13.60
CA VAL A 173 13.16 34.93 13.49
C VAL A 173 12.29 36.07 13.98
N ASN A 174 12.53 36.43 15.25
CA ASN A 174 12.43 37.75 15.85
C ASN A 174 11.45 38.77 15.23
N GLY A 175 10.32 38.92 15.92
CA GLY A 175 9.83 40.22 16.38
C GLY A 175 9.31 41.21 15.34
N GLN A 176 7.99 41.24 15.15
CA GLN A 176 7.16 42.43 15.40
C GLN A 176 5.68 42.11 15.18
N ALA A 177 4.85 42.63 16.10
CA ALA A 177 3.40 42.54 16.04
C ALA A 177 2.83 43.33 14.85
N ALA A 178 1.85 42.76 14.17
CA ALA A 178 0.87 43.53 13.40
C ALA A 178 -0.52 43.00 13.74
N LYS A 179 -1.32 43.90 14.32
CA LYS A 179 -2.79 43.81 14.45
C LYS A 179 -3.38 43.57 13.06
N PHE A 180 -4.32 42.64 12.93
CA PHE A 180 -5.72 42.85 12.55
C PHE A 180 -6.52 41.60 12.93
#